data_AF-A0A2U1RKI7-F1
#
_entry.id   AF-A0A2U1RKI7-F1
#
_cell.length_a   1.000
_cell.length_b   1.000
_cell.length_c   1.000
_cell.angle_alpha   90.00
_cell.angle_beta   90.00
_cell.angle_gamma   90.00
#
_symmetry.space_group_name_H-M   'P 1'
#
loop_
_entity.id
_entity.type
_entity.pdbx_description
1 polymer ?
#
loop_
_entity_poly.entity_id
_entity_poly.type
_entity_poly.pdbx_seq_one_letter_code
_entity_poly.pdbx_strand_id
1 'polypeptide(L)' 'MRSESYVGAHICFFCGRTMTVRDTYLLAEKPTSDIVRSVCRHCYLRKSLEIRQAVAQERDEGFIR' A
#
# COMPACT_ATOMS: atom_id res chain seq x y z
N MET A 1 -29.61 10.58 19.09
CA MET A 1 -29.03 9.57 18.17
C MET A 1 -27.60 9.99 17.88
N ARG A 2 -26.60 9.23 18.35
CA ARG A 2 -25.18 9.51 18.03
C ARG A 2 -24.94 9.08 16.59
N SER A 3 -24.51 10.01 15.75
CA SER A 3 -24.05 9.72 14.39
C SER A 3 -22.79 8.86 14.48
N GLU A 4 -22.94 7.55 14.37
CA GLU A 4 -21.85 6.63 14.09
C GLU A 4 -21.40 6.93 12.66
N SER A 5 -20.40 7.80 12.55
CA SER A 5 -19.71 8.09 11.29
C SER A 5 -19.30 6.75 10.69
N TYR A 6 -19.88 6.38 9.55
CA TYR A 6 -19.33 5.34 8.69
C TYR A 6 -17.94 5.82 8.27
N VAL A 7 -16.93 5.59 9.11
CA VAL A 7 -15.53 5.73 8.74
C VAL A 7 -15.32 4.66 7.68
N GLY A 8 -15.39 5.07 6.41
CA GLY A 8 -15.42 4.21 5.24
C GLY A 8 -14.41 3.07 5.37
N ALA A 9 -14.92 1.88 5.62
CA ALA A 9 -14.12 0.67 5.64
C ALA A 9 -13.86 0.27 4.19
N HIS A 10 -12.58 0.16 3.82
CA HIS A 10 -12.15 -0.26 2.49
C HIS A 10 -11.59 -1.68 2.56
N ILE A 11 -11.67 -2.42 1.46
CA ILE A 11 -11.10 -3.77 1.37
C ILE A 11 -9.76 -3.68 0.64
N CYS A 12 -8.72 -4.30 1.21
CA CYS A 12 -7.43 -4.42 0.55
C CYS A 12 -7.56 -5.25 -0.72
N PHE A 13 -7.15 -4.70 -1.86
CA PHE A 13 -7.20 -5.39 -3.15
C PHE A 13 -6.38 -6.70 -3.16
N PHE A 14 -5.25 -6.76 -2.44
CA PHE A 14 -4.37 -7.92 -2.47
C PHE A 14 -4.73 -9.02 -1.46
N CYS A 15 -5.20 -8.67 -0.27
CA CYS A 15 -5.41 -9.65 0.81
C CYS A 15 -6.85 -9.72 1.31
N GLY A 16 -7.77 -8.93 0.76
CA GLY A 16 -9.18 -8.93 1.16
C GLY A 16 -9.45 -8.40 2.57
N ARG A 17 -8.42 -7.91 3.28
CA ARG A 17 -8.57 -7.39 4.64
C ARG A 17 -9.39 -6.10 4.64
N THR A 18 -10.35 -5.99 5.55
CA THR A 18 -11.03 -4.74 5.87
C THR A 18 -10.07 -3.76 6.55
N MET A 19 -10.08 -2.52 6.10
CA MET A 19 -9.11 -1.49 6.47
C MET A 19 -9.82 -0.17 6.70
N THR A 20 -9.30 0.58 7.66
CA THR A 20 -9.55 2.01 7.75
C THR A 20 -8.50 2.77 6.93
N VAL A 21 -8.73 4.06 6.69
CA VAL A 21 -7.74 4.94 6.04
C VAL A 21 -6.39 4.91 6.78
N ARG A 22 -6.36 4.73 8.11
CA ARG A 22 -5.13 4.62 8.91
C ARG A 22 -4.33 3.35 8.65
N ASP A 23 -4.98 2.30 8.15
CA ASP A 23 -4.35 1.03 7.80
C ASP A 23 -3.72 1.05 6.40
N THR A 24 -3.97 2.11 5.63
CA THR A 24 -3.34 2.34 4.32
C THR A 24 -1.97 3.00 4.50
N TYR A 25 -1.05 2.79 3.55
CA TYR A 25 0.33 3.26 3.69
C TYR A 25 0.52 4.76 3.42
N LEU A 26 -0.43 5.43 2.76
CA LEU A 26 -0.23 6.80 2.29
C LEU A 26 -1.16 7.83 2.93
N LEU A 27 -0.53 8.76 3.65
CA LEU A 27 -1.00 10.14 3.87
C LEU A 27 -0.72 11.00 2.61
N ALA A 28 -0.99 10.50 1.41
CA ALA A 28 -0.67 11.25 0.18
C ALA A 28 -1.75 12.28 -0.14
N GLU A 29 -1.36 13.56 -0.26
CA GLU A 29 -2.22 14.69 -0.63
C GLU A 29 -2.39 14.87 -2.17
N LYS A 30 -2.13 13.85 -2.99
CA LYS A 30 -2.06 14.00 -4.46
C LYS A 30 -2.69 12.83 -5.23
N PRO A 31 -3.07 13.02 -6.51
CA PRO A 31 -3.90 12.07 -7.30
C PRO A 31 -3.30 10.67 -7.53
N THR A 32 -2.02 10.45 -7.24
CA THR A 32 -1.44 9.09 -7.11
C THR A 32 -1.98 8.32 -5.89
N SER A 33 -2.83 8.94 -5.05
CA SER A 33 -3.39 8.36 -3.83
C SER A 33 -4.37 7.23 -4.06
N ASP A 34 -5.04 7.17 -5.22
CA ASP A 34 -6.20 6.27 -5.38
C ASP A 34 -5.78 4.79 -5.46
N ILE A 35 -4.65 4.52 -6.13
CA ILE A 35 -4.04 3.18 -6.14
C ILE A 35 -3.62 2.78 -4.73
N VAL A 36 -3.12 3.72 -3.94
CA VAL A 36 -2.50 3.40 -2.64
C VAL A 36 -3.50 3.36 -1.49
N ARG A 37 -4.69 3.95 -1.65
CA ARG A 37 -5.83 3.78 -0.72
C ARG A 37 -6.49 2.41 -0.83
N SER A 38 -6.21 1.65 -1.89
CA SER A 38 -6.77 0.29 -2.10
C SER A 38 -5.93 -0.84 -1.49
N VAL A 39 -4.73 -0.54 -0.97
CA VAL A 39 -3.77 -1.55 -0.50
C VAL A 39 -3.39 -1.32 0.95
N CYS A 40 -3.40 -2.38 1.76
CA CYS A 40 -2.99 -2.30 3.16
C CYS A 40 -1.51 -2.02 3.30
N ARG A 41 -1.14 -1.33 4.38
CA ARG A 41 0.26 -1.06 4.73
C ARG A 41 1.13 -2.32 4.70
N HIS A 42 0.62 -3.45 5.18
CA HIS A 42 1.37 -4.70 5.18
C HIS A 42 1.68 -5.22 3.77
N CYS A 43 0.67 -5.30 2.88
CA CYS A 43 0.86 -5.74 1.50
C CYS A 43 1.74 -4.78 0.71
N TYR A 44 1.60 -3.47 0.93
CA TYR A 44 2.46 -2.46 0.32
C TYR A 44 3.93 -2.66 0.73
N LEU A 45 4.21 -2.78 2.03
CA LEU A 45 5.57 -2.93 2.53
C LEU A 45 6.22 -4.23 2.05
N ARG A 46 5.46 -5.32 1.98
CA ARG A 46 5.93 -6.59 1.41
C ARG A 46 6.36 -6.38 -0.05
N LYS A 47 5.51 -5.77 -0.87
CA LYS A 47 5.83 -5.55 -2.29
C LYS A 47 7.01 -4.59 -2.48
N SER A 48 7.10 -3.55 -1.64
CA SER A 48 8.24 -2.63 -1.61
C SER A 48 9.56 -3.33 -1.26
N LEU A 49 9.54 -4.33 -0.36
CA LEU A 49 10.71 -5.14 -0.07
C LEU A 49 11.11 -6.02 -1.26
N GLU A 50 10.15 -6.73 -1.87
CA GLU A 50 10.39 -7.56 -3.05
C GLU A 50 11.04 -6.74 -4.19
N ILE A 51 10.52 -5.54 -4.46
CA ILE A 51 11.07 -4.65 -5.50
C ILE A 51 12.51 -4.23 -5.15
N ARG A 52 12.77 -3.87 -3.89
CA ARG A 52 14.13 -3.49 -3.47
C ARG A 52 15.11 -4.64 -3.60
N GLN A 53 14.68 -5.87 -3.30
CA GLN A 53 15.50 -7.07 -3.47
C GLN A 53 15.77 -7.36 -4.95
N ALA A 54 14.75 -7.29 -5.80
CA ALA A 54 14.91 -7.47 -7.24
C ALA A 54 15.87 -6.44 -7.85
N VAL A 55 15.71 -5.16 -7.49
CA VAL A 55 16.63 -4.09 -7.95
C VAL A 55 18.05 -4.31 -7.44
N ALA A 56 18.23 -4.76 -6.20
CA ALA A 56 19.56 -5.08 -5.67
C ALA A 56 20.21 -6.23 -6.44
N GLN A 57 19.46 -7.29 -6.71
CA GLN A 57 19.92 -8.43 -7.51
C GLN A 57 20.29 -8.01 -8.93
N GLU A 58 19.43 -7.25 -9.62
CA GLU A 58 19.71 -6.77 -10.97
C GLU A 58 20.93 -5.83 -11.02
N ARG A 59 21.20 -5.10 -9.93
CA ARG A 59 22.42 -4.29 -9.80
C ARG A 59 23.67 -5.16 -9.62
N ASP A 60 23.59 -6.20 -8.79
CA ASP A 60 24.69 -7.14 -8.57
C ASP A 60 25.00 -7.96 -9.84
N GLU A 61 23.98 -8.26 -10.64
CA GLU A 61 24.09 -8.89 -11.97
C GLU A 61 24.54 -7.91 -13.07
N GLY A 62 24.64 -6.61 -12.78
CA GLY A 62 25.13 -5.58 -13.69
C GLY A 62 24.12 -5.08 -14.73
N PHE A 63 22.84 -5.44 -14.59
CA PHE A 63 21.75 -4.96 -15.45
C PHE A 63 21.34 -3.51 -15.12
N ILE A 64 21.48 -3.12 -13.85
CA ILE A 64 21.25 -1.75 -13.37
C ILE A 64 22.61 -1.14 -12.99
N ARG A 65 22.91 0.05 -13.52
CA ARG A 65 24.15 0.81 -13.24
C ARG A 65 23.91 1.96 -12.28
#